data_AF-A0AAW5AC19-F1
#
_entry.id   AF-A0AAW5AC19-F1
#
_cell.length_a   1.000
_cell.length_b   1.000
_cell.length_c   1.000
_cell.angle_alpha   90.00
_cell.angle_beta   90.00
_cell.angle_gamma   90.00
#
_symmetry.space_group_name_H-M   'P 1'
#
loop_
_entity.id
_entity.type
_entity.pdbx_description
1 polymer ?
#
loop_
_entity_poly.entity_id
_entity_poly.type
_entity_poly.pdbx_seq_one_letter_code
_entity_poly.pdbx_strand_id
1 'polypeptide(L)'
;MIFLVIAAVGALFVFYKLWAAVPSEQKYEKFSAVSSFFTLAVAFSAAFVAYDQLNESKLASAKSIYKDYISLAFANPNFSAASYPIESPKFESFKPGSEEYEKYEYFVGFLLYSAESILPLVGDDENWYSTLSDQLMYHALYLKSGKANIENYSPQIDSIVNEAIRRYEEEALEKRVQPS
;
A
#
# COMPACT_ATOMS: atom_id res chain seq x y z
N MET A 1 -19.39 -0.30 12.52
CA MET A 1 -20.60 -1.12 12.78
C MET A 1 -21.50 -0.59 13.91
N ILE A 2 -20.99 -0.34 15.13
CA ILE A 2 -21.78 0.20 16.26
C ILE A 2 -22.43 1.57 15.93
N PHE A 3 -21.70 2.47 15.27
CA PHE A 3 -22.24 3.77 14.85
C PHE A 3 -23.41 3.67 13.85
N LEU A 4 -23.42 2.67 12.96
CA LEU A 4 -24.51 2.44 12.02
C LEU A 4 -25.77 1.93 12.73
N VAL A 5 -25.61 1.07 13.73
CA VAL A 5 -26.73 0.59 14.55
C VAL A 5 -27.32 1.74 15.36
N ILE A 6 -26.49 2.59 15.96
CA ILE A 6 -26.94 3.76 16.72
C ILE A 6 -27.63 4.77 15.79
N ALA A 7 -27.08 5.02 14.60
CA ALA A 7 -27.69 5.91 13.61
C ALA A 7 -29.03 5.37 13.09
N ALA A 8 -29.12 4.06 12.83
CA ALA A 8 -30.35 3.41 12.38
C ALA A 8 -31.45 3.43 13.46
N VAL A 9 -31.09 3.14 14.72
CA VAL A 9 -32.02 3.21 15.86
C VAL A 9 -32.47 4.66 16.09
N GLY A 10 -31.55 5.63 15.99
CA GLY A 10 -31.87 7.05 16.08
C GLY A 10 -32.81 7.50 14.95
N ALA A 11 -32.56 7.08 13.71
CA ALA A 11 -33.40 7.38 12.56
C ALA A 11 -34.81 6.80 12.69
N LEU A 12 -34.93 5.55 13.17
CA LEU A 12 -36.21 4.91 13.46
C LEU A 12 -36.99 5.63 14.57
N PHE A 13 -36.31 6.10 15.61
CA PHE A 13 -36.93 6.85 16.70
C PHE A 13 -37.43 8.23 16.23
N VAL A 14 -36.64 8.94 15.43
CA VAL A 14 -37.03 10.22 14.82
C VAL A 14 -38.20 10.03 13.85
N PHE A 15 -38.16 8.97 13.02
CA PHE A 15 -39.26 8.61 12.12
C PHE A 15 -40.56 8.33 12.88
N TYR A 16 -40.50 7.55 13.96
CA TYR A 16 -41.66 7.26 14.82
C TYR A 16 -42.26 8.53 15.43
N LYS A 17 -41.43 9.43 15.95
CA LYS A 17 -41.87 10.72 16.53
C LYS A 17 -42.50 11.64 15.49
N LEU A 18 -41.93 11.73 14.30
CA LEU A 18 -42.47 12.52 13.19
C LEU A 18 -43.81 11.95 12.70
N TRP A 19 -43.92 10.63 12.58
CA TRP A 19 -45.15 9.95 12.17
C TRP A 19 -46.31 10.14 13.16
N ALA A 20 -46.00 10.12 14.46
CA ALA A 20 -46.98 10.37 15.52
C ALA A 20 -47.49 11.82 15.58
N ALA A 21 -46.71 12.79 15.07
CA ALA A 21 -47.03 14.22 15.13
C ALA A 21 -47.83 14.75 13.91
N VAL A 22 -48.06 13.95 12.86
CA VAL A 22 -48.76 14.39 11.64
C VAL A 22 -50.28 14.15 11.73
N PRO A 23 -51.13 15.18 11.52
CA PRO A 23 -52.59 15.05 11.46
C PRO A 23 -53.04 14.11 10.32
N SER A 24 -54.08 13.29 10.55
CA SER A 24 -54.48 12.18 9.66
C SER A 24 -54.75 12.57 8.19
N GLU A 25 -55.22 13.79 7.94
CA GLU A 25 -55.57 14.25 6.58
C GLU A 25 -54.36 14.61 5.70
N GLN A 26 -53.19 14.92 6.27
CA GLN A 26 -51.97 15.28 5.52
C GLN A 26 -50.92 14.17 5.49
N LYS A 27 -51.22 13.00 6.05
CA LYS A 27 -50.25 11.90 6.22
C LYS A 27 -49.67 11.42 4.89
N TYR A 28 -50.50 11.27 3.85
CA TYR A 28 -50.06 10.72 2.57
C TYR A 28 -49.13 11.66 1.79
N GLU A 29 -49.41 12.97 1.76
CA GLU A 29 -48.56 13.95 1.07
C GLU A 29 -47.21 14.16 1.77
N LYS A 30 -47.22 14.22 3.12
CA LYS A 30 -45.98 14.40 3.91
C LYS A 30 -45.15 13.13 4.03
N PHE A 31 -45.77 11.95 3.92
CA PHE A 31 -45.06 10.67 3.99
C PHE A 31 -44.05 10.52 2.86
N SER A 32 -44.42 10.88 1.62
CA SER A 32 -43.52 10.80 0.46
C SER A 32 -42.29 11.71 0.60
N ALA A 33 -42.48 12.93 1.12
CA ALA A 33 -41.38 13.86 1.37
C ALA A 33 -40.45 13.36 2.49
N VAL A 34 -41.04 12.85 3.58
CA VAL A 34 -40.28 12.27 4.69
C VAL A 34 -39.53 11.03 4.25
N SER A 35 -40.15 10.09 3.52
CA SER A 35 -39.49 8.90 3.01
C SER A 35 -38.36 9.25 2.05
N SER A 36 -38.55 10.24 1.17
CA SER A 36 -37.50 10.71 0.26
C SER A 36 -36.30 11.28 1.02
N PHE A 37 -36.55 12.04 2.09
CA PHE A 37 -35.49 12.55 2.96
C PHE A 37 -34.71 11.42 3.66
N PHE A 38 -35.40 10.40 4.18
CA PHE A 38 -34.75 9.24 4.81
C PHE A 38 -33.96 8.40 3.80
N THR A 39 -34.48 8.17 2.60
CA THR A 39 -33.76 7.49 1.53
C THR A 39 -32.46 8.22 1.19
N LEU A 40 -32.52 9.56 1.09
CA LEU A 40 -31.34 10.39 0.86
C LEU A 40 -30.32 10.26 2.00
N ALA A 41 -30.77 10.32 3.26
CA ALA A 41 -29.90 10.16 4.43
C ALA A 41 -29.22 8.78 4.48
N VAL A 42 -29.95 7.72 4.13
CA VAL A 42 -29.40 6.36 4.03
C VAL A 42 -28.37 6.29 2.90
N ALA A 43 -28.65 6.87 1.73
CA ALA A 43 -27.72 6.89 0.61
C ALA A 43 -26.39 7.59 0.97
N PHE A 44 -26.44 8.74 1.63
CA PHE A 44 -25.24 9.44 2.11
C PHE A 44 -24.46 8.61 3.14
N SER A 45 -25.17 7.98 4.08
CA SER A 45 -24.54 7.14 5.11
C SER A 45 -23.85 5.91 4.48
N ALA A 46 -24.51 5.26 3.51
CA ALA A 46 -23.94 4.13 2.78
C ALA A 46 -22.71 4.55 1.96
N ALA A 47 -22.76 5.71 1.29
CA ALA A 47 -21.63 6.24 0.54
C ALA A 47 -20.43 6.52 1.45
N PHE A 48 -20.65 7.09 2.64
CA PHE A 48 -19.59 7.33 3.62
C PHE A 48 -18.93 6.02 4.09
N VAL A 49 -19.74 5.00 4.42
CA VAL A 49 -19.21 3.69 4.84
C VAL A 49 -18.45 3.00 3.72
N ALA A 50 -18.97 3.05 2.49
CA ALA A 50 -18.31 2.48 1.33
C ALA A 50 -16.95 3.15 1.08
N TYR A 51 -16.85 4.45 1.30
CA TYR A 51 -15.59 5.19 1.18
C TYR A 51 -14.54 4.73 2.22
N ASP A 52 -14.95 4.60 3.49
CA ASP A 52 -14.07 4.13 4.57
C ASP A 52 -13.60 2.68 4.32
N GLN A 53 -14.53 1.81 3.95
CA GLN A 53 -14.26 0.41 3.65
C GLN A 53 -13.33 0.23 2.42
N LEU A 54 -13.41 1.14 1.45
CA LEU A 54 -12.48 1.14 0.31
C LEU A 54 -11.05 1.41 0.75
N ASN A 55 -10.84 2.36 1.67
CA ASN A 55 -9.51 2.69 2.18
C ASN A 55 -8.91 1.56 3.02
N GLU A 56 -9.72 0.96 3.91
CA GLU A 56 -9.29 -0.23 4.66
C GLU A 56 -8.94 -1.40 3.71
N SER A 57 -9.75 -1.61 2.67
CA SER A 57 -9.49 -2.65 1.67
C SER A 57 -8.19 -2.41 0.90
N LYS A 58 -7.89 -1.16 0.50
CA LYS A 58 -6.62 -0.82 -0.17
C LYS A 58 -5.43 -1.12 0.72
N LEU A 59 -5.49 -0.71 1.99
CA LEU A 59 -4.43 -0.95 2.96
C LEU A 59 -4.24 -2.45 3.23
N ALA A 60 -5.33 -3.21 3.34
CA ALA A 60 -5.27 -4.67 3.50
C ALA A 60 -4.58 -5.34 2.30
N SER A 61 -4.92 -4.93 1.08
CA SER A 61 -4.27 -5.40 -0.14
C SER A 61 -2.77 -5.07 -0.16
N ALA A 62 -2.38 -3.83 0.16
CA ALA A 62 -0.98 -3.43 0.24
C ALA A 62 -0.19 -4.28 1.24
N LYS A 63 -0.75 -4.51 2.43
CA LYS A 63 -0.16 -5.39 3.46
C LYS A 63 -0.03 -6.84 2.99
N SER A 64 -1.01 -7.35 2.25
CA SER A 64 -0.96 -8.72 1.71
C SER A 64 0.17 -8.86 0.69
N ILE A 65 0.25 -7.95 -0.28
CA ILE A 65 1.31 -7.96 -1.31
C ILE A 65 2.70 -7.87 -0.64
N TYR A 66 2.85 -6.95 0.32
CA TYR A 66 4.10 -6.81 1.05
C TYR A 66 4.46 -8.07 1.85
N LYS A 67 3.48 -8.70 2.51
CA LYS A 67 3.68 -9.94 3.23
C LYS A 67 4.16 -11.07 2.31
N ASP A 68 3.66 -11.14 1.08
CA ASP A 68 4.09 -12.14 0.11
C ASP A 68 5.57 -11.94 -0.26
N TYR A 69 6.00 -10.70 -0.51
CA TYR A 69 7.42 -10.38 -0.73
C TYR A 69 8.27 -10.70 0.49
N ILE A 70 7.84 -10.30 1.68
CA ILE A 70 8.57 -10.60 2.92
C ILE A 70 8.69 -12.10 3.14
N SER A 71 7.65 -12.88 2.83
CA SER A 71 7.69 -14.34 2.92
C SER A 71 8.71 -14.94 1.93
N LEU A 72 8.77 -14.40 0.71
CA LEU A 72 9.78 -14.75 -0.28
C LEU A 72 11.20 -14.40 0.20
N ALA A 73 11.38 -13.22 0.81
CA ALA A 73 12.64 -12.79 1.40
C ALA A 73 13.08 -13.71 2.54
N PHE A 74 12.19 -14.03 3.48
CA PHE A 74 12.49 -14.99 4.56
C PHE A 74 12.89 -16.37 4.05
N ALA A 75 12.27 -16.84 2.96
CA ALA A 75 12.61 -18.13 2.34
C ALA A 75 13.95 -18.10 1.58
N ASN A 76 14.44 -16.92 1.18
CA ASN A 76 15.64 -16.75 0.37
C ASN A 76 16.62 -15.73 1.00
N PRO A 77 17.16 -16.00 2.21
CA PRO A 77 17.99 -15.04 2.96
C PRO A 77 19.30 -14.65 2.27
N ASN A 78 19.76 -15.45 1.30
CA ASN A 78 20.92 -15.11 0.48
C ASN A 78 20.60 -13.96 -0.49
N PHE A 79 19.36 -13.83 -0.93
CA PHE A 79 18.92 -12.78 -1.86
C PHE A 79 18.50 -11.51 -1.13
N SER A 80 17.86 -11.61 0.03
CA SER A 80 17.20 -10.47 0.72
C SER A 80 18.10 -9.28 1.05
N ALA A 81 19.41 -9.48 1.09
CA ALA A 81 20.39 -8.45 1.45
C ALA A 81 21.58 -8.48 0.49
N ALA A 82 21.33 -8.60 -0.81
CA ALA A 82 22.38 -8.84 -1.81
C ALA A 82 23.44 -7.73 -1.87
N SER A 83 23.07 -6.46 -1.70
CA SER A 83 24.01 -5.34 -1.66
C SER A 83 24.78 -5.24 -0.34
N TYR A 84 24.48 -6.08 0.65
CA TYR A 84 25.05 -6.02 1.99
C TYR A 84 25.79 -7.32 2.37
N PRO A 85 26.74 -7.26 3.33
CA PRO A 85 27.32 -6.05 3.91
C PRO A 85 28.07 -5.21 2.87
N ILE A 86 28.18 -3.89 3.08
CA ILE A 86 28.74 -2.94 2.10
C ILE A 86 30.18 -3.28 1.69
N GLU A 87 30.95 -3.82 2.64
CA GLU A 87 32.37 -4.14 2.48
C GLU A 87 32.58 -5.44 1.70
N SER A 88 31.56 -6.32 1.69
CA SER A 88 31.57 -7.59 0.95
C SER A 88 30.15 -7.93 0.49
N PRO A 89 29.62 -7.23 -0.53
CA PRO A 89 28.25 -7.43 -0.97
C PRO A 89 28.05 -8.84 -1.54
N LYS A 90 27.01 -9.55 -1.09
CA LYS A 90 26.67 -10.88 -1.61
C LYS A 90 26.40 -10.89 -3.11
N PHE A 91 25.92 -9.78 -3.67
CA PHE A 91 25.64 -9.63 -5.09
C PHE A 91 26.85 -9.97 -5.97
N GLU A 92 28.07 -9.67 -5.52
CA GLU A 92 29.31 -9.96 -6.25
C GLU A 92 29.59 -11.47 -6.37
N SER A 93 28.96 -12.30 -5.52
CA SER A 93 29.08 -13.75 -5.58
C SER A 93 28.18 -14.39 -6.64
N PHE A 94 27.14 -13.68 -7.11
CA PHE A 94 26.20 -14.21 -8.09
C PHE A 94 26.78 -14.11 -9.50
N LYS A 95 26.99 -15.26 -10.15
CA LYS A 95 27.59 -15.32 -11.49
C LYS A 95 26.54 -15.03 -12.57
N PRO A 96 26.71 -14.02 -13.44
CA PRO A 96 25.79 -13.77 -14.54
C PRO A 96 25.59 -15.02 -15.42
N GLY A 97 24.34 -15.31 -15.78
CA GLY A 97 23.96 -16.50 -16.57
C GLY A 97 23.92 -17.82 -15.78
N SER A 98 24.13 -17.78 -14.46
CA SER A 98 23.86 -18.93 -13.60
C SER A 98 22.38 -18.98 -13.18
N GLU A 99 21.89 -20.18 -12.85
CA GLU A 99 20.54 -20.38 -12.31
C GLU A 99 20.29 -19.56 -11.04
N GLU A 100 21.31 -19.38 -10.19
CA GLU A 100 21.22 -18.56 -8.98
C GLU A 100 21.02 -17.08 -9.32
N TYR A 101 21.76 -16.57 -10.31
CA TYR A 101 21.60 -15.19 -10.78
C TYR A 101 20.21 -14.97 -11.36
N GLU A 102 19.71 -15.87 -12.21
CA GLU A 102 18.37 -15.79 -12.77
C GLU A 102 17.29 -15.77 -11.67
N LYS A 103 17.40 -16.63 -10.66
CA LYS A 103 16.51 -16.61 -9.48
C LYS A 103 16.56 -15.28 -8.74
N TYR A 104 17.74 -14.69 -8.61
CA TYR A 104 17.90 -13.38 -8.00
C TYR A 104 17.27 -12.25 -8.85
N GLU A 105 17.39 -12.31 -10.18
CA GLU A 105 16.72 -11.36 -11.08
C GLU A 105 15.20 -11.40 -10.90
N TYR A 106 14.62 -12.61 -10.83
CA TYR A 106 13.19 -12.79 -10.53
C TYR A 106 12.82 -12.34 -9.11
N PHE A 107 13.70 -12.54 -8.13
CA PHE A 107 13.50 -12.07 -6.76
C PHE A 107 13.36 -10.53 -6.71
N VAL A 108 14.27 -9.80 -7.36
CA VAL A 108 14.20 -8.33 -7.43
C VAL A 108 13.02 -7.88 -8.30
N GLY A 109 12.72 -8.61 -9.39
CA GLY A 109 11.53 -8.36 -10.21
C GLY A 109 10.23 -8.45 -9.39
N PHE A 110 10.13 -9.44 -8.50
CA PHE A 110 8.98 -9.58 -7.60
C PHE A 110 8.88 -8.42 -6.59
N LEU A 111 10.02 -7.93 -6.08
CA LEU A 111 10.06 -6.72 -5.25
C LEU A 111 9.55 -5.49 -6.01
N LEU A 112 10.07 -5.24 -7.21
CA LEU A 112 9.67 -4.09 -8.04
C LEU A 112 8.18 -4.15 -8.39
N TYR A 113 7.68 -5.32 -8.78
CA TYR A 113 6.25 -5.55 -9.03
C TYR A 113 5.41 -5.31 -7.77
N SER A 114 5.87 -5.77 -6.61
CA SER A 114 5.19 -5.55 -5.34
C SER A 114 5.13 -4.06 -5.00
N ALA A 115 6.24 -3.33 -5.17
CA ALA A 115 6.29 -1.89 -4.95
C ALA A 115 5.33 -1.14 -5.91
N GLU A 116 5.32 -1.51 -7.19
CA GLU A 116 4.44 -0.91 -8.20
C GLU A 116 2.96 -1.14 -7.89
N SER A 117 2.64 -2.29 -7.30
CA SER A 117 1.28 -2.63 -6.88
C SER A 117 0.87 -1.92 -5.58
N ILE A 118 1.83 -1.70 -4.67
CA ILE A 118 1.57 -1.10 -3.34
C ILE A 118 1.41 0.42 -3.43
N LEU A 119 2.30 1.12 -4.15
CA LEU A 119 2.35 2.59 -4.17
C LEU A 119 0.99 3.24 -4.53
N PRO A 120 0.25 2.78 -5.56
CA PRO A 120 -1.06 3.34 -5.89
C PRO A 120 -2.15 3.08 -4.83
N LEU A 121 -1.99 2.04 -4.00
CA LEU A 121 -2.96 1.69 -2.96
C LEU A 121 -2.80 2.55 -1.72
N VAL A 122 -1.56 2.94 -1.40
CA VAL A 122 -1.20 3.67 -0.17
C VAL A 122 -1.09 5.18 -0.38
N GLY A 123 -1.01 5.64 -1.63
CA GLY A 123 -0.93 7.07 -1.94
C GLY A 123 0.37 7.69 -1.41
N ASP A 124 0.25 8.84 -0.76
CA ASP A 124 1.40 9.62 -0.26
C ASP A 124 1.85 9.21 1.16
N ASP A 125 1.61 7.96 1.59
CA ASP A 125 2.06 7.47 2.89
C ASP A 125 3.59 7.31 2.91
N GLU A 126 4.26 8.26 3.57
CA GLU A 126 5.73 8.30 3.70
C GLU A 126 6.30 7.04 4.37
N ASN A 127 5.56 6.36 5.25
CA ASN A 127 6.07 5.14 5.89
C ASN A 127 6.16 3.99 4.89
N TRP A 128 5.17 3.87 4.00
CA TRP A 128 5.20 2.87 2.94
C TRP A 128 6.30 3.18 1.93
N TYR A 129 6.46 4.44 1.57
CA TYR A 129 7.55 4.87 0.70
C TYR A 129 8.91 4.55 1.31
N SER A 130 9.15 4.91 2.58
CA SER A 130 10.40 4.59 3.27
C SER A 130 10.63 3.08 3.37
N THR A 131 9.59 2.32 3.70
CA THR A 131 9.68 0.85 3.82
C THR A 131 10.10 0.20 2.50
N LEU A 132 9.49 0.59 1.38
CA LEU A 132 9.83 0.06 0.07
C LEU A 132 11.21 0.53 -0.40
N SER A 133 11.58 1.78 -0.10
CA SER A 133 12.91 2.33 -0.37
C SER A 133 13.99 1.52 0.38
N ASP A 134 13.76 1.18 1.64
CA ASP A 134 14.68 0.34 2.43
C ASP A 134 14.84 -1.06 1.83
N GLN A 135 13.74 -1.68 1.38
CA GLN A 135 13.83 -2.99 0.70
C GLN A 135 14.63 -2.89 -0.61
N LEU A 136 14.42 -1.85 -1.40
CA LEU A 136 15.17 -1.63 -2.64
C LEU A 136 16.65 -1.32 -2.38
N MET A 137 16.98 -0.67 -1.26
CA MET A 137 18.35 -0.34 -0.87
C MET A 137 19.20 -1.62 -0.71
N TYR A 138 18.61 -2.70 -0.19
CA TYR A 138 19.25 -4.02 -0.11
C TYR A 138 19.64 -4.63 -1.47
N HIS A 139 19.16 -4.05 -2.58
CA HIS A 139 19.41 -4.48 -3.96
C HIS A 139 20.04 -3.38 -4.84
N ALA A 140 20.48 -2.26 -4.24
CA ALA A 140 21.03 -1.10 -4.93
C ALA A 140 22.11 -1.43 -5.98
N LEU A 141 23.03 -2.37 -5.73
CA LEU A 141 24.07 -2.73 -6.71
C LEU A 141 23.49 -3.34 -7.99
N TYR A 142 22.45 -4.16 -7.88
CA TYR A 142 21.77 -4.73 -9.03
C TYR A 142 20.92 -3.68 -9.75
N LEU A 143 20.18 -2.87 -9.00
CA LEU A 143 19.35 -1.80 -9.56
C LEU A 143 20.21 -0.78 -10.34
N LYS A 144 21.35 -0.38 -9.77
CA LYS A 144 22.34 0.51 -10.41
C LYS A 144 22.95 -0.07 -11.69
N SER A 145 23.01 -1.40 -11.81
CA SER A 145 23.57 -2.04 -13.01
C SER A 145 22.74 -1.84 -14.28
N GLY A 146 21.51 -1.35 -14.15
CA GLY A 146 20.57 -1.14 -15.28
C GLY A 146 19.87 -2.41 -15.76
N LYS A 147 20.24 -3.59 -15.25
CA LYS A 147 19.66 -4.88 -15.67
C LYS A 147 18.21 -5.10 -15.20
N ALA A 148 17.78 -4.35 -14.21
CA ALA A 148 16.41 -4.41 -13.70
C ALA A 148 15.38 -3.80 -14.66
N ASN A 149 15.82 -3.15 -15.76
CA ASN A 149 14.98 -2.51 -16.77
C ASN A 149 13.90 -1.60 -16.16
N ILE A 150 14.31 -0.71 -15.25
CA ILE A 150 13.44 0.19 -14.47
C ILE A 150 12.60 1.10 -15.37
N GLU A 151 13.06 1.37 -16.59
CA GLU A 151 12.35 2.13 -17.61
C GLU A 151 10.99 1.53 -18.03
N ASN A 152 10.72 0.26 -17.70
CA ASN A 152 9.43 -0.37 -17.97
C ASN A 152 8.40 -0.16 -16.85
N TYR A 153 8.79 0.42 -15.71
CA TYR A 153 7.93 0.66 -14.56
C TYR A 153 7.41 2.10 -14.54
N SER A 154 6.42 2.34 -13.69
CA SER A 154 5.91 3.71 -13.47
C SER A 154 6.99 4.70 -13.01
N PRO A 155 6.85 6.02 -13.28
CA PRO A 155 7.79 7.04 -12.80
C PRO A 155 7.97 7.07 -11.28
N GLN A 156 6.98 6.59 -10.52
CA GLN A 156 7.05 6.46 -9.07
C GLN A 156 8.08 5.40 -8.65
N ILE A 157 8.19 4.32 -9.43
CA ILE A 157 9.19 3.26 -9.22
C ILE A 157 10.59 3.77 -9.57
N ASP A 158 10.74 4.47 -10.68
CA ASP A 158 12.03 5.09 -11.02
C ASP A 158 12.50 6.03 -9.89
N SER A 159 11.61 6.88 -9.37
CA SER A 159 11.94 7.79 -8.27
C SER A 159 12.39 7.07 -6.99
N ILE A 160 11.67 6.04 -6.56
CA ILE A 160 12.01 5.33 -5.31
C ILE A 160 13.26 4.45 -5.46
N VAL A 161 13.50 3.91 -6.65
CA VAL A 161 14.74 3.16 -6.97
C VAL A 161 15.94 4.09 -6.95
N ASN A 162 15.85 5.27 -7.59
CA ASN A 162 16.94 6.24 -7.59
C ASN A 162 17.24 6.73 -6.17
N GLU A 163 16.21 6.95 -5.34
CA GLU A 163 16.38 7.28 -3.93
C GLU A 163 17.06 6.15 -3.15
N ALA A 164 16.65 4.91 -3.35
CA ALA A 164 17.28 3.75 -2.70
C ALA A 164 18.76 3.58 -3.09
N ILE A 165 19.09 3.79 -4.37
CA ILE A 165 20.49 3.77 -4.86
C ILE A 165 21.29 4.90 -4.22
N ARG A 166 20.75 6.13 -4.19
CA ARG A 166 21.41 7.29 -3.58
C ARG A 166 21.73 7.04 -2.10
N ARG A 167 20.74 6.57 -1.32
CA ARG A 167 20.91 6.27 0.11
C ARG A 167 21.96 5.19 0.36
N TYR A 168 21.98 4.13 -0.47
CA TYR A 168 23.01 3.10 -0.41
C TYR A 168 24.41 3.67 -0.68
N GLU A 169 24.55 4.53 -1.68
CA GLU A 169 25.83 5.16 -2.01
C GLU A 169 26.35 6.10 -0.91
N GLU A 170 25.45 6.84 -0.26
CA GLU A 170 25.76 7.67 0.91
C GLU A 170 26.27 6.82 2.07
N GLU A 171 25.56 5.75 2.43
CA GLU A 171 26.00 4.82 3.47
C GLU A 171 27.37 4.18 3.11
N ALA A 172 27.54 3.79 1.84
CA ALA A 172 28.79 3.19 1.37
C ALA A 172 29.97 4.18 1.40
N LEU A 173 29.71 5.46 1.16
CA LEU A 173 30.72 6.51 1.26
C LEU A 173 31.11 6.74 2.73
N GLU A 174 30.14 6.85 3.63
CA GLU A 174 30.37 7.06 5.06
C GLU A 174 31.27 5.96 5.65
N LYS A 175 30.96 4.70 5.34
CA LYS A 175 31.76 3.55 5.81
C LYS A 175 33.19 3.53 5.27
N ARG A 176 33.43 4.07 4.07
CA ARG A 176 34.79 4.20 3.52
C ARG A 176 35.60 5.29 4.21
N VAL A 177 34.93 6.37 4.65
CA VAL A 177 35.57 7.50 5.34
C VAL A 177 35.83 7.18 6.82
N GLN A 178 35.00 6.36 7.45
CA GLN A 178 35.14 5.93 8.84
C GLN A 178 35.18 4.39 8.94
N PRO A 179 36.30 3.74 8.55
CA PRO A 179 36.43 2.30 8.70
C PRO A 179 36.44 1.94 10.21
N SER A 180 35.47 1.13 10.62
CA SER A 180 35.32 0.58 11.98
C SER A 180 36.46 -0.34 12.37
#